data_AF-A0A1F3B750-F1
#
_entry.id   AF-A0A1F3B750-F1
#
_cell.length_a   1.000
_cell.length_b   1.000
_cell.length_c   1.000
_cell.angle_alpha   90.00
_cell.angle_beta   90.00
_cell.angle_gamma   90.00
#
_symmetry.space_group_name_H-M   'P 1'
#
loop_
_entity.id
_entity.type
_entity.pdbx_description
1 polymer ?
#
loop_
_entity_poly.entity_id
_entity_poly.type
_entity_poly.pdbx_seq_one_letter_code
_entity_poly.pdbx_strand_id
1 'polypeptide(L)'
;MTRAVLLALTIAVLAAPAAAQALPAFDQTRFYDQPAFDRAIAPYTQAIARNANDARAHYWLGMAYLHMLRLYRFGLAPFAASFAPRAVASLEQSLRLQAAPEVMLALLDAYVLVGAWDKHNALLERVSALARPLPIR
;
A
#
# COMPACT_ATOMS: atom_id res chain seq x y z
N MET A 1 32.56 -34.04 9.58
CA MET A 1 31.77 -32.84 9.94
C MET A 1 31.37 -31.98 8.73
N THR A 2 31.71 -32.36 7.49
CA THR A 2 31.45 -31.55 6.28
C THR A 2 30.15 -31.91 5.55
N ARG A 3 29.55 -33.09 5.78
CA ARG A 3 28.30 -33.51 5.12
C ARG A 3 27.03 -32.86 5.70
N ALA A 4 27.01 -32.59 7.01
CA ALA A 4 25.85 -31.98 7.68
C ALA A 4 25.69 -30.48 7.33
N VAL A 5 26.81 -29.77 7.14
CA VAL A 5 26.81 -28.35 6.73
C VAL A 5 26.35 -28.19 5.28
N LEU A 6 26.72 -29.12 4.40
CA LEU A 6 26.24 -29.12 3.01
C LEU A 6 24.74 -29.43 2.90
N LEU A 7 24.18 -30.29 3.76
CA LEU A 7 22.74 -30.56 3.79
C LEU A 7 21.92 -29.39 4.35
N ALA A 8 22.48 -28.62 5.28
CA ALA A 8 21.83 -27.40 5.78
C ALA A 8 21.86 -26.27 4.73
N LEU A 9 22.92 -26.22 3.91
CA LEU A 9 23.06 -25.21 2.85
C LEU A 9 22.13 -25.48 1.65
N THR A 10 21.76 -26.73 1.38
CA THR A 10 20.85 -27.07 0.28
C THR A 10 19.38 -26.82 0.62
N ILE A 11 18.99 -26.89 1.91
CA ILE A 11 17.63 -26.54 2.34
C ILE A 11 17.41 -25.01 2.34
N ALA A 12 18.48 -24.21 2.52
CA ALA A 12 18.39 -22.76 2.56
C ALA A 12 18.22 -22.09 1.18
N VAL A 13 18.42 -22.81 0.07
CA VAL A 13 18.48 -22.24 -1.30
C VAL A 13 17.17 -22.44 -2.10
N LEU A 14 16.18 -23.16 -1.57
CA LEU A 14 14.90 -23.38 -2.26
C LEU A 14 13.67 -22.79 -1.56
N ALA A 15 13.85 -21.81 -0.69
CA ALA A 15 12.80 -20.84 -0.43
C ALA A 15 12.91 -19.70 -1.44
N ALA A 16 12.85 -20.02 -2.74
CA ALA A 16 12.30 -19.04 -3.67
C ALA A 16 10.93 -18.69 -3.08
N PRO A 17 10.64 -17.42 -2.72
CA PRO A 17 9.28 -17.09 -2.35
C PRO A 17 8.47 -17.52 -3.55
N ALA A 18 7.59 -18.51 -3.37
CA ALA A 18 6.67 -18.95 -4.41
C ALA A 18 6.12 -17.66 -5.00
N ALA A 19 6.51 -17.35 -6.25
CA ALA A 19 6.39 -16.01 -6.81
C ALA A 19 4.99 -15.54 -6.52
N ALA A 20 4.86 -14.65 -5.52
CA ALA A 20 3.56 -14.30 -4.97
C ALA A 20 2.78 -13.79 -6.16
N GLN A 21 1.69 -14.47 -6.53
CA GLN A 21 0.91 -14.17 -7.72
C GLN A 21 0.76 -12.66 -7.80
N ALA A 22 1.26 -12.06 -8.88
CA ALA A 22 1.42 -10.61 -8.93
C ALA A 22 0.06 -9.97 -8.66
N LEU A 23 -0.06 -9.27 -7.54
CA LEU A 23 -1.34 -8.67 -7.16
C LEU A 23 -1.75 -7.68 -8.24
N PRO A 24 -3.02 -7.76 -8.71
CA PRO A 24 -3.52 -6.84 -9.71
C PRO A 24 -3.45 -5.42 -9.16
N ALA A 25 -3.26 -4.44 -10.04
CA ALA A 25 -3.47 -3.05 -9.66
C ALA A 25 -4.95 -2.82 -9.36
N PHE A 26 -5.26 -1.97 -8.39
CA PHE A 26 -6.63 -1.56 -8.15
C PHE A 26 -7.10 -0.63 -9.27
N ASP A 27 -8.19 -0.99 -9.95
CA ASP A 27 -8.75 -0.19 -11.04
C ASP A 27 -9.53 1.02 -10.48
N GLN A 28 -8.93 2.20 -10.60
CA GLN A 28 -9.47 3.48 -10.16
C GLN A 28 -10.38 4.17 -11.19
N THR A 29 -10.53 3.59 -12.37
CA THR A 29 -11.41 4.13 -13.42
C THR A 29 -12.84 3.62 -13.29
N ARG A 30 -13.02 2.56 -12.49
CA ARG A 30 -14.29 1.89 -12.28
C ARG A 30 -15.05 2.45 -11.08
N PHE A 31 -16.37 2.59 -11.25
CA PHE A 31 -17.30 2.79 -10.14
C PHE A 31 -17.66 1.45 -9.48
N TYR A 32 -17.63 1.43 -8.16
CA TYR A 32 -17.97 0.25 -7.36
C TYR A 32 -19.19 0.55 -6.49
N ASP A 33 -20.13 -0.39 -6.49
CA ASP A 33 -21.01 -0.56 -5.35
C ASP A 33 -20.27 -1.31 -4.23
N GLN A 34 -20.85 -1.40 -3.04
CA GLN A 34 -20.20 -2.04 -1.90
C GLN A 34 -19.83 -3.52 -2.18
N PRO A 35 -20.72 -4.38 -2.72
CA PRO A 35 -20.37 -5.77 -3.03
C PRO A 35 -19.27 -5.91 -4.11
N ALA A 36 -19.24 -5.04 -5.11
CA ALA A 36 -18.17 -5.03 -6.10
C ALA A 36 -16.85 -4.56 -5.50
N PHE A 37 -16.88 -3.57 -4.61
CA PHE A 37 -15.70 -3.10 -3.89
C PHE A 37 -15.11 -4.21 -3.01
N ASP A 38 -15.96 -4.92 -2.24
CA ASP A 38 -15.53 -6.03 -1.39
C ASP A 38 -14.84 -7.14 -2.20
N ARG A 39 -15.38 -7.46 -3.40
CA ARG A 39 -14.73 -8.39 -4.33
C ARG A 39 -13.42 -7.84 -4.89
N ALA A 40 -13.34 -6.54 -5.18
CA ALA A 40 -12.16 -5.91 -5.74
C ALA A 40 -10.98 -5.87 -4.75
N ILE A 41 -11.25 -5.77 -3.44
CA ILE A 41 -10.20 -5.77 -2.41
C ILE A 41 -9.83 -7.17 -1.90
N ALA A 42 -10.64 -8.19 -2.20
CA ALA A 42 -10.42 -9.56 -1.73
C ALA A 42 -9.03 -10.14 -2.04
N PRO A 43 -8.41 -9.90 -3.22
CA PRO A 43 -7.05 -10.38 -3.48
C PRO A 43 -6.02 -9.83 -2.49
N TYR A 44 -6.17 -8.55 -2.09
CA TYR A 44 -5.25 -7.88 -1.17
C TYR A 44 -5.43 -8.39 0.26
N THR A 45 -6.68 -8.53 0.72
CA THR A 45 -6.95 -9.04 2.07
C THR A 45 -6.50 -10.49 2.23
N GLN A 46 -6.69 -11.33 1.19
CA GLN A 46 -6.17 -12.70 1.17
C GLN A 46 -4.64 -12.75 1.14
N ALA A 47 -3.98 -11.84 0.42
CA ALA A 47 -2.52 -11.76 0.42
C ALA A 47 -1.98 -11.36 1.81
N ILE A 48 -2.59 -10.37 2.46
CA ILE A 48 -2.24 -9.97 3.84
C ILE A 48 -2.48 -11.12 4.83
N ALA A 49 -3.56 -11.89 4.67
CA ALA A 49 -3.83 -13.05 5.51
C ALA A 49 -2.77 -14.17 5.35
N ARG A 50 -2.24 -14.36 4.13
CA ARG A 50 -1.15 -15.32 3.86
C ARG A 50 0.22 -14.80 4.30
N ASN A 51 0.47 -13.51 4.12
CA ASN A 51 1.69 -12.83 4.50
C ASN A 51 1.37 -11.41 4.98
N ALA A 52 1.37 -11.21 6.29
CA ALA A 52 1.10 -9.91 6.91
C ALA A 52 2.12 -8.83 6.53
N ASN A 53 3.28 -9.21 6.00
CA ASN A 53 4.37 -8.33 5.57
C ASN A 53 4.40 -8.11 4.05
N ASP A 54 3.34 -8.45 3.31
CA ASP A 54 3.24 -8.13 1.88
C ASP A 54 2.99 -6.62 1.67
N ALA A 55 4.08 -5.87 1.45
CA ALA A 55 4.03 -4.42 1.25
C ALA A 55 3.10 -4.03 0.08
N ARG A 56 3.10 -4.80 -1.01
CA ARG A 56 2.31 -4.50 -2.20
C ARG A 56 0.82 -4.73 -1.96
N ALA A 57 0.46 -5.73 -1.16
CA ALA A 57 -0.92 -5.94 -0.74
C ALA A 57 -1.45 -4.78 0.11
N HIS A 58 -0.65 -4.33 1.07
CA HIS A 58 -0.97 -3.14 1.89
C HIS A 58 -1.10 -1.87 1.04
N TYR A 59 -0.21 -1.67 0.07
CA TYR A 59 -0.29 -0.55 -0.88
C TYR A 59 -1.62 -0.55 -1.65
N TRP A 60 -1.96 -1.65 -2.32
CA TRP A 60 -3.18 -1.71 -3.15
C TRP A 60 -4.46 -1.65 -2.33
N LEU A 61 -4.49 -2.24 -1.14
CA LEU A 61 -5.61 -2.11 -0.21
C LEU A 61 -5.78 -0.64 0.23
N GLY A 62 -4.68 0.03 0.55
CA GLY A 62 -4.65 1.45 0.87
C GLY A 62 -5.15 2.34 -0.27
N MET A 63 -4.68 2.09 -1.49
CA MET A 63 -5.13 2.79 -2.70
C MET A 63 -6.62 2.58 -2.99
N ALA A 64 -7.14 1.37 -2.76
CA ALA A 64 -8.55 1.06 -2.93
C ALA A 64 -9.42 1.88 -1.95
N TYR A 65 -9.06 1.87 -0.66
CA TYR A 65 -9.75 2.67 0.36
C TYR A 65 -9.62 4.18 0.10
N LEU A 66 -8.44 4.64 -0.30
CA LEU A 66 -8.19 6.05 -0.62
C LEU A 66 -9.03 6.52 -1.82
N HIS A 67 -9.14 5.70 -2.86
CA HIS A 67 -9.96 6.02 -4.02
C HIS A 67 -11.44 6.12 -3.66
N MET A 68 -11.97 5.15 -2.90
CA MET A 68 -13.35 5.21 -2.39
C MET A 68 -13.60 6.40 -1.46
N LEU A 69 -12.62 6.76 -0.61
CA LEU A 69 -12.69 7.95 0.24
C LEU A 69 -12.78 9.24 -0.60
N ARG A 70 -12.02 9.33 -1.70
CA ARG A 70 -12.13 10.46 -2.63
C ARG A 70 -13.52 10.54 -3.24
N LEU A 71 -14.06 9.43 -3.74
CA LEU A 71 -15.42 9.38 -4.28
C LEU A 71 -16.48 9.73 -3.24
N TYR A 72 -16.31 9.31 -1.98
CA TYR A 72 -17.19 9.69 -0.87
C TYR A 72 -17.26 11.20 -0.68
N ARG A 73 -16.13 11.92 -0.77
CA ARG A 73 -16.11 13.39 -0.66
C ARG A 73 -16.90 14.10 -1.77
N PHE A 74 -17.09 13.44 -2.91
CA PHE A 74 -17.95 13.91 -4.00
C PHE A 74 -19.38 13.37 -3.94
N GLY A 75 -19.74 12.61 -2.89
CA GLY A 75 -21.06 11.98 -2.75
C GLY A 75 -21.27 10.73 -3.62
N LEU A 76 -20.23 10.20 -4.25
CA LEU A 76 -20.31 9.11 -5.23
C LEU A 76 -20.13 7.71 -4.62
N ALA A 77 -19.69 7.63 -3.36
CA ALA A 77 -19.50 6.36 -2.65
C ALA A 77 -19.91 6.47 -1.16
N PRO A 78 -21.22 6.54 -0.83
CA PRO A 78 -21.69 6.74 0.54
C PRO A 78 -21.20 5.70 1.56
N PHE A 79 -20.95 4.47 1.10
CA PHE A 79 -20.47 3.37 1.95
C PHE A 79 -19.01 3.55 2.44
N ALA A 80 -18.26 4.49 1.86
CA ALA A 80 -16.84 4.66 2.13
C ALA A 80 -16.52 5.68 3.24
N ALA A 81 -17.52 6.19 3.96
CA ALA A 81 -17.34 7.18 5.04
C ALA A 81 -16.34 6.76 6.13
N SER A 82 -16.23 5.45 6.40
CA SER A 82 -15.33 4.88 7.42
C SER A 82 -13.96 4.45 6.90
N PHE A 83 -13.63 4.74 5.63
CA PHE A 83 -12.43 4.21 4.99
C PHE A 83 -11.17 5.04 5.25
N ALA A 84 -11.31 6.29 5.72
CA ALA A 84 -10.19 7.16 6.10
C ALA A 84 -9.11 6.46 6.98
N PRO A 85 -9.44 5.90 8.16
CA PRO A 85 -8.43 5.22 8.97
C PRO A 85 -7.86 3.97 8.30
N ARG A 86 -8.65 3.27 7.46
CA ARG A 86 -8.21 2.05 6.77
C ARG A 86 -7.20 2.37 5.65
N ALA A 87 -7.43 3.45 4.90
CA ALA A 87 -6.54 3.93 3.86
C ALA A 87 -5.17 4.30 4.44
N VAL A 88 -5.17 5.15 5.49
CA VAL A 88 -3.95 5.58 6.16
C VAL A 88 -3.19 4.40 6.75
N ALA A 89 -3.85 3.53 7.52
CA ALA A 89 -3.18 2.41 8.17
C ALA A 89 -2.54 1.44 7.16
N SER A 90 -3.23 1.13 6.06
CA SER A 90 -2.70 0.22 5.03
C SER A 90 -1.50 0.85 4.32
N LEU A 91 -1.58 2.13 3.96
CA LEU A 91 -0.46 2.82 3.30
C LEU A 91 0.73 3.04 4.24
N GLU A 92 0.51 3.37 5.51
CA GLU A 92 1.57 3.47 6.53
C GLU A 92 2.27 2.13 6.73
N GLN A 93 1.53 1.03 6.78
CA GLN A 93 2.09 -0.32 6.87
C GLN A 93 2.88 -0.67 5.61
N SER A 94 2.40 -0.32 4.41
CA SER A 94 3.16 -0.46 3.17
C SER A 94 4.48 0.32 3.22
N LEU A 95 4.45 1.57 3.67
CA LEU A 95 5.64 2.43 3.74
C LEU A 95 6.67 1.89 4.74
N ARG A 96 6.21 1.35 5.86
CA ARG A 96 7.06 0.69 6.86
C ARG A 96 7.79 -0.51 6.30
N LEU A 97 7.10 -1.33 5.51
CA LEU A 97 7.66 -2.54 4.91
C LEU A 97 8.59 -2.21 3.74
N GLN A 98 8.21 -1.21 2.93
CA GLN A 98 8.98 -0.76 1.79
C GLN A 98 8.81 0.76 1.61
N ALA A 99 9.89 1.50 1.86
CA ALA A 99 9.92 2.94 1.70
C ALA A 99 10.01 3.33 0.21
N ALA A 100 8.87 3.27 -0.49
CA ALA A 100 8.78 3.55 -1.92
C ALA A 100 8.14 4.93 -2.18
N PRO A 101 8.62 5.71 -3.17
CA PRO A 101 8.10 7.04 -3.47
C PRO A 101 6.61 7.06 -3.79
N GLU A 102 6.08 6.03 -4.47
CA GLU A 102 4.67 5.95 -4.85
C GLU A 102 3.77 5.87 -3.60
N VAL A 103 4.21 5.14 -2.58
CA VAL A 103 3.51 5.02 -1.30
C VAL A 103 3.56 6.36 -0.55
N MET A 104 4.70 7.06 -0.59
CA MET A 104 4.82 8.38 0.03
C MET A 104 3.85 9.39 -0.61
N LEU A 105 3.76 9.41 -1.94
CA LEU A 105 2.83 10.28 -2.66
C LEU A 105 1.36 9.95 -2.33
N ALA A 106 1.01 8.66 -2.27
CA ALA A 106 -0.32 8.23 -1.85
C ALA A 106 -0.66 8.64 -0.40
N LEU A 107 0.30 8.55 0.51
CA LEU A 107 0.13 9.00 1.90
C LEU A 107 -0.01 10.52 2.01
N LEU A 108 0.69 11.30 1.19
CA LEU A 108 0.52 12.75 1.17
C LEU A 108 -0.94 13.13 0.85
N ASP A 109 -1.54 12.50 -0.16
CA ASP A 109 -2.97 12.67 -0.50
C ASP A 109 -3.86 12.17 0.65
N ALA A 110 -3.61 10.97 1.17
CA ALA A 110 -4.38 10.42 2.28
C ALA A 110 -4.38 11.34 3.50
N TYR A 111 -3.23 11.92 3.87
CA TYR A 111 -3.14 12.84 5.00
C TYR A 111 -3.88 14.16 4.76
N VAL A 112 -3.87 14.70 3.54
CA VAL A 112 -4.71 15.86 3.18
C VAL A 112 -6.19 15.53 3.36
N LEU A 113 -6.61 14.35 2.88
CA LEU A 113 -8.02 13.97 2.93
C LEU A 113 -8.56 13.79 4.34
N VAL A 114 -7.72 13.33 5.27
CA VAL A 114 -8.08 13.13 6.68
C VAL A 114 -7.70 14.31 7.58
N GLY A 115 -7.10 15.37 7.03
CA GLY A 115 -6.69 16.57 7.78
C GLY A 115 -5.47 16.36 8.70
N ALA A 116 -4.66 15.33 8.46
CA ALA A 116 -3.45 15.05 9.24
C ALA A 116 -2.26 15.90 8.75
N TRP A 117 -2.37 17.22 8.89
CA TRP A 117 -1.41 18.19 8.35
C TRP A 117 0.01 18.02 8.90
N ASP A 118 0.17 17.67 10.17
CA ASP A 118 1.49 17.44 10.77
C ASP A 118 2.20 16.26 10.10
N LYS A 119 1.48 15.16 9.88
CA LYS A 119 2.01 13.98 9.17
C LYS A 119 2.28 14.28 7.70
N HIS A 120 1.41 15.06 7.06
CA HIS A 120 1.60 15.52 5.67
C HIS A 120 2.89 16.32 5.53
N ASN A 121 3.08 17.35 6.35
CA ASN A 121 4.25 18.23 6.30
C ASN A 121 5.55 17.46 6.56
N ALA A 122 5.57 16.62 7.61
CA ALA A 122 6.74 15.79 7.91
C ALA A 122 7.08 14.82 6.76
N LEU A 123 6.07 14.24 6.12
CA LEU A 123 6.29 13.36 4.96
C LEU A 123 6.74 14.16 3.73
N LEU A 124 6.20 15.36 3.52
CA LEU A 124 6.54 16.23 2.39
C LEU A 124 8.00 16.68 2.45
N GLU A 125 8.50 17.03 3.63
CA GLU A 125 9.91 17.32 3.86
C GLU A 125 10.79 16.11 3.49
N ARG A 126 10.40 14.91 3.94
CA ARG A 126 11.11 13.67 3.60
C ARG A 126 11.13 13.42 2.09
N VAL A 127 10.01 13.61 1.39
CA VAL A 127 9.94 13.45 -0.07
C VAL A 127 10.81 14.49 -0.78
N SER A 128 10.76 15.74 -0.32
CA SER A 128 11.55 16.84 -0.89
C SER A 128 13.05 16.61 -0.75
N ALA A 129 13.49 16.05 0.37
CA ALA A 129 14.89 15.69 0.58
C ALA A 129 15.38 14.57 -0.36
N LEU A 130 14.47 13.71 -0.84
CA LEU A 130 14.79 12.67 -1.84
C LEU A 130 14.86 13.23 -3.25
N ALA A 131 14.15 14.33 -3.53
CA ALA A 131 14.22 15.02 -4.81
C ALA A 131 15.55 15.78 -4.90
N ARG A 132 16.35 15.53 -5.95
CA ARG A 132 17.53 16.37 -6.20
C ARG A 132 17.05 17.82 -6.42
N PRO A 133 17.71 18.83 -5.81
CA PRO A 133 17.35 20.22 -6.08
C PRO A 133 17.50 20.48 -7.57
N LEU A 134 16.45 21.01 -8.20
CA LEU A 134 16.53 21.46 -9.59
C LEU A 134 17.56 22.58 -9.65
N PRO A 135 18.57 22.51 -10.54
CA PRO A 135 19.49 23.61 -10.72
C PRO A 135 18.69 24.81 -11.24
N ILE A 136 18.46 25.78 -10.36
CA ILE A 136 17.89 27.07 -10.73
C ILE A 136 19.01 27.81 -11.47
N ARG A 137 18.85 28.01 -12.78
CA ARG A 137 19.72 28.87 -13.59
C ARG A 137 19.21 30.30 -13.57
#